data_AF-A0A972GEY4-F1
#
_entry.id   AF-A0A972GEY4-F1
#
_cell.length_a   1.000
_cell.length_b   1.000
_cell.length_c   1.000
_cell.angle_alpha   90.00
_cell.angle_beta   90.00
_cell.angle_gamma   90.00
#
_symmetry.space_group_name_H-M   'P 1'
#
loop_
_entity.id
_entity.type
_entity.pdbx_description
1 polymer ?
#
loop_
_entity_poly.entity_id
_entity_poly.type
_entity_poly.pdbx_seq_one_letter_code
_entity_poly.pdbx_strand_id
1 'polypeptide(L)'
;MVTVAAGLQAGFTINFPESANTLQENIQEIGPQVMFSPPRIWENMLSTVPVKMQDSTRLKRMMFNWAMRTSQAMADARFAKQAPSVGLQLQYKLAQYLVFAELKDHLGPRFLKRAYTGDAALGPDVFRFYHALGVNLKQVYGQTESSGLSVIHRDGDIKYQTVGTPLPNTEIQIADIGEILIHSPRYLWATTIIPRPLQRRCATDGSTAAMRATSTMMATSS
;
A
#
# COMPACT_ATOMS: atom_id res chain seq x y z
N MET A 1 -4.69 -15.46 -5.89
CA MET A 1 -6.02 -15.39 -6.52
C MET A 1 -6.27 -14.06 -7.22
N VAL A 2 -6.26 -12.92 -6.51
CA VAL A 2 -6.50 -11.58 -7.11
C VAL A 2 -5.59 -11.29 -8.31
N THR A 3 -4.28 -11.51 -8.18
CA THR A 3 -3.31 -11.24 -9.26
C THR A 3 -3.57 -12.06 -10.52
N VAL A 4 -3.99 -13.32 -10.37
CA VAL A 4 -4.27 -14.21 -11.50
C VAL A 4 -5.56 -13.81 -12.21
N ALA A 5 -6.63 -13.58 -11.45
CA ALA A 5 -7.92 -13.15 -12.00
C ALA A 5 -7.80 -11.78 -12.70
N ALA A 6 -7.10 -10.83 -12.08
CA ALA A 6 -6.85 -9.52 -12.67
C ALA A 6 -5.99 -9.63 -13.94
N GLY A 7 -5.01 -10.55 -13.98
CA GLY A 7 -4.15 -10.75 -15.16
C GLY A 7 -4.91 -11.34 -16.33
N LEU A 8 -5.82 -12.28 -16.07
CA LEU A 8 -6.74 -12.81 -17.09
C LEU A 8 -7.70 -11.73 -17.61
N GLN A 9 -8.19 -10.85 -16.73
CA GLN A 9 -9.15 -9.80 -17.12
C GLN A 9 -8.50 -8.63 -17.87
N ALA A 10 -7.32 -8.19 -17.44
CA ALA A 10 -6.64 -7.00 -17.97
C ALA A 10 -5.50 -7.32 -18.94
N GLY A 11 -5.15 -8.60 -19.14
CA GLY A 11 -4.17 -9.05 -20.13
C GLY A 11 -2.72 -8.72 -19.77
N PHE A 12 -2.33 -8.86 -18.50
CA PHE A 12 -0.93 -8.65 -18.09
C PHE A 12 -0.20 -9.96 -17.77
N THR A 13 1.11 -9.97 -18.00
CA THR A 13 1.98 -11.11 -17.69
C THR A 13 2.05 -11.32 -16.18
N ILE A 14 1.73 -12.53 -15.74
CA ILE A 14 1.84 -12.96 -14.34
C ILE A 14 3.10 -13.79 -14.22
N ASN A 15 3.97 -13.42 -13.29
CA ASN A 15 5.16 -14.19 -12.95
C ASN A 15 4.94 -14.94 -11.64
N PHE A 16 5.37 -16.19 -11.60
CA PHE A 16 5.32 -17.03 -10.41
C PHE A 16 6.74 -17.19 -9.87
N PRO A 17 7.00 -16.86 -8.59
CA PRO A 17 8.30 -17.09 -7.99
C PRO A 17 8.56 -18.59 -7.88
N GLU A 18 9.81 -19.00 -8.07
CA GLU A 18 10.22 -20.41 -7.99
C GLU A 18 10.08 -20.98 -6.57
N SER A 19 10.31 -20.15 -5.55
CA SER A 19 10.13 -20.50 -4.14
C SER A 19 9.93 -19.24 -3.29
N ALA A 20 9.52 -19.42 -2.03
CA ALA A 20 9.45 -18.32 -1.06
C ALA A 20 10.84 -17.70 -0.77
N ASN A 21 11.91 -18.49 -0.86
CA ASN A 21 13.28 -18.06 -0.56
C ASN A 21 13.87 -17.21 -1.70
N THR A 22 13.50 -17.51 -2.94
CA THR A 22 13.98 -16.80 -4.13
C THR A 22 13.09 -15.60 -4.49
N LEU A 23 12.05 -15.29 -3.70
CA LEU A 23 11.08 -14.24 -4.00
C LEU A 23 11.75 -12.87 -4.24
N GLN A 24 12.72 -12.50 -3.39
CA GLN A 24 13.40 -11.19 -3.48
C GLN A 24 14.24 -11.07 -4.76
N GLU A 25 14.96 -12.13 -5.12
CA GLU A 25 15.78 -12.21 -6.33
C GLU A 25 14.89 -12.15 -7.57
N ASN A 26 13.78 -12.91 -7.59
CA ASN A 26 12.79 -12.88 -8.65
C ASN A 26 12.19 -11.46 -8.84
N ILE A 27 11.88 -10.74 -7.75
CA ILE A 27 11.35 -9.36 -7.84
C ILE A 27 12.40 -8.43 -8.48
N GLN A 28 13.68 -8.59 -8.14
CA GLN A 28 14.77 -7.79 -8.71
C GLN A 28 14.98 -8.09 -10.20
N GLU A 29 14.97 -9.38 -10.58
CA GLU A 29 15.16 -9.81 -11.96
C GLU A 29 14.00 -9.40 -12.86
N ILE A 30 12.76 -9.61 -12.41
CA ILE A 30 11.55 -9.31 -13.18
C ILE A 30 11.28 -7.80 -13.24
N GLY A 31 11.54 -7.08 -12.15
CA GLY A 31 11.24 -5.65 -12.03
C GLY A 31 9.75 -5.33 -12.28
N PRO A 32 8.81 -5.83 -11.46
CA PRO A 32 7.39 -5.76 -11.75
C PRO A 32 6.84 -4.33 -11.76
N GLN A 33 5.89 -4.06 -12.66
CA GLN A 33 5.16 -2.79 -12.72
C GLN A 33 4.02 -2.70 -11.70
N VAL A 34 3.45 -3.86 -11.34
CA VAL A 34 2.38 -4.01 -10.35
C VAL A 34 2.77 -5.13 -9.40
N MET A 35 2.70 -4.87 -8.10
CA MET A 35 3.05 -5.85 -7.07
C MET A 35 1.98 -5.86 -5.99
N PHE A 36 1.55 -7.06 -5.62
CA PHE A 36 0.65 -7.30 -4.49
C PHE A 36 1.38 -8.17 -3.48
N SER A 37 1.66 -7.65 -2.29
CA SER A 37 2.43 -8.39 -1.28
C SER A 37 2.02 -8.02 0.14
N PRO A 38 2.03 -8.99 1.07
CA PRO A 38 1.66 -8.74 2.47
C PRO A 38 2.69 -7.81 3.15
N PRO A 39 2.31 -7.12 4.22
CA PRO A 39 3.14 -6.15 4.96
C PRO A 39 4.54 -6.67 5.29
N ARG A 40 4.64 -7.93 5.72
CA ARG A 40 5.91 -8.56 6.08
C ARG A 40 6.97 -8.50 4.97
N ILE A 41 6.56 -8.61 3.70
CA ILE A 41 7.48 -8.54 2.57
C ILE A 41 8.03 -7.13 2.40
N TRP A 42 7.20 -6.10 2.57
CA TRP A 42 7.62 -4.70 2.57
C TRP A 42 8.52 -4.37 3.76
N GLU A 43 8.19 -4.84 4.95
CA GLU A 43 9.00 -4.66 6.16
C GLU A 43 10.37 -5.33 6.03
N ASN A 44 10.43 -6.56 5.50
CA ASN A 44 11.67 -7.27 5.24
C ASN A 44 12.54 -6.54 4.22
N MET A 45 11.97 -6.03 3.14
CA MET A 45 12.72 -5.23 2.17
C MET A 45 13.30 -3.97 2.83
N LEU A 46 12.50 -3.25 3.63
CA LEU A 46 12.95 -2.06 4.33
C LEU A 46 14.07 -2.35 5.34
N SER A 47 13.98 -3.46 6.07
CA SER A 47 14.97 -3.81 7.11
C SER A 47 16.37 -4.08 6.55
N THR A 48 16.48 -4.48 5.27
CA THR A 48 17.78 -4.64 4.60
C THR A 48 18.48 -3.32 4.27
N VAL A 49 17.74 -2.22 4.15
CA VAL A 49 18.29 -0.92 3.73
C VAL A 49 19.25 -0.35 4.77
N PRO A 50 18.89 -0.24 6.08
CA PRO A 50 19.83 0.23 7.10
C PRO A 50 21.11 -0.60 7.17
N VAL A 51 21.01 -1.93 7.08
CA VAL A 51 22.16 -2.85 7.15
C VAL A 51 23.15 -2.54 6.01
N LYS A 52 22.67 -2.51 4.77
CA LYS A 52 23.51 -2.17 3.60
C LYS A 52 24.09 -0.75 3.69
N MET A 53 23.36 0.18 4.31
CA MET A 53 23.83 1.55 4.49
C MET A 53 24.93 1.67 5.56
N GLN A 54 24.91 0.80 6.58
CA GLN A 54 25.99 0.70 7.58
C GLN A 54 27.29 0.19 6.96
N ASP A 55 27.21 -0.76 6.01
CA ASP A 55 28.39 -1.29 5.31
C ASP A 55 28.90 -0.37 4.18
N SER A 56 28.13 0.68 3.85
CA SER A 56 28.47 1.61 2.77
C SER A 56 29.49 2.69 3.16
N THR A 57 30.19 3.23 2.15
CA THR A 57 31.13 4.35 2.32
C THR A 57 30.45 5.58 2.93
N ARG A 58 31.20 6.36 3.72
CA ARG A 58 30.71 7.61 4.35
C ARG A 58 30.00 8.55 3.37
N LEU A 59 30.51 8.68 2.14
CA LEU A 59 29.90 9.49 1.09
C LEU A 59 28.49 8.99 0.69
N LYS A 60 28.34 7.68 0.45
CA LYS A 60 27.04 7.06 0.11
C LYS A 60 26.04 7.26 1.24
N ARG A 61 26.48 7.09 2.49
CA ARG A 61 25.64 7.33 3.68
C ARG A 61 25.19 8.79 3.79
N MET A 62 26.07 9.75 3.53
CA MET A 62 25.71 11.18 3.52
C MET A 62 24.69 11.50 2.43
N MET A 63 24.89 10.98 1.21
CA MET A 63 23.94 11.16 0.11
C MET A 63 22.59 10.54 0.41
N PHE A 64 22.55 9.34 0.99
CA PHE A 64 21.31 8.69 1.40
C PHE A 64 20.56 9.49 2.47
N ASN A 65 21.26 9.96 3.51
CA ASN A 65 20.65 10.78 4.55
C ASN A 65 20.09 12.09 4.00
N TRP A 66 20.80 12.73 3.06
CA TRP A 66 20.33 13.92 2.36
C TRP A 66 19.09 13.63 1.48
N ALA A 67 19.12 12.55 0.71
CA ALA A 67 18.02 12.12 -0.13
C ALA A 67 16.76 11.80 0.70
N MET A 68 16.92 11.10 1.82
CA MET A 68 15.83 10.78 2.74
C MET A 68 15.18 12.03 3.33
N ARG A 69 15.97 13.01 3.80
CA ARG A 69 15.45 14.29 4.34
C ARG A 69 14.67 15.06 3.29
N THR A 70 15.23 15.21 2.10
CA THR A 70 14.57 15.89 0.97
C THR A 70 13.24 15.21 0.61
N SER A 71 13.21 13.89 0.67
CA SER A 71 12.06 13.09 0.26
C SER A 71 10.95 13.05 1.30
N GLN A 72 11.30 13.09 2.58
CA GLN A 72 10.34 13.28 3.66
C GLN A 72 9.68 14.66 3.54
N ALA A 73 10.46 15.73 3.32
CA ALA A 73 9.90 17.07 3.10
C ALA A 73 8.99 17.12 1.87
N MET A 74 9.35 16.45 0.78
CA MET A 74 8.51 16.34 -0.42
C MET A 74 7.23 15.53 -0.16
N ALA A 75 7.33 14.43 0.60
CA ALA A 75 6.18 13.63 0.98
C ALA A 75 5.22 14.47 1.83
N ASP A 76 5.71 15.10 2.90
CA ASP A 76 4.89 15.94 3.80
C ASP A 76 4.19 17.08 3.04
N ALA A 77 4.88 17.74 2.09
CA ALA A 77 4.26 18.76 1.23
C ALA A 77 3.13 18.18 0.35
N ARG A 78 3.33 16.99 -0.23
CA ARG A 78 2.30 16.29 -1.02
C ARG A 78 1.09 15.90 -0.18
N PHE A 79 1.31 15.39 1.04
CA PHE A 79 0.22 15.04 1.96
C PHE A 79 -0.55 16.26 2.45
N ALA A 80 0.14 17.38 2.67
CA ALA A 80 -0.48 18.66 3.01
C ALA A 80 -1.25 19.30 1.83
N LYS A 81 -1.24 18.68 0.63
CA LYS A 81 -1.78 19.24 -0.62
C LYS A 81 -1.21 20.61 -0.97
N GLN A 82 0.01 20.90 -0.51
CA GLN A 82 0.71 22.14 -0.80
C GLN A 82 1.59 21.97 -2.04
N ALA A 83 1.72 23.03 -2.83
CA ALA A 83 2.66 23.03 -3.94
C ALA A 83 4.10 23.06 -3.39
N PRO A 84 4.91 22.00 -3.61
CA PRO A 84 6.29 22.01 -3.15
C PRO A 84 7.09 23.06 -3.91
N SER A 85 8.02 23.73 -3.22
CA SER A 85 8.88 24.75 -3.84
C SER A 85 9.69 24.17 -5.00
N VAL A 86 9.97 24.97 -6.02
CA VAL A 86 10.73 24.54 -7.21
C VAL A 86 12.10 23.97 -6.83
N GLY A 87 12.76 24.56 -5.82
CA GLY A 87 14.02 24.06 -5.29
C GLY A 87 13.90 22.66 -4.68
N LEU A 88 12.85 22.40 -3.89
CA LEU A 88 12.60 21.08 -3.31
C LEU A 88 12.29 20.04 -4.40
N GLN A 89 11.53 20.43 -5.43
CA GLN A 89 11.27 19.54 -6.57
C GLN A 89 12.55 19.14 -7.31
N LEU A 90 13.48 20.09 -7.51
CA LEU A 90 14.76 19.82 -8.16
C LEU A 90 15.65 18.91 -7.31
N GLN A 91 15.77 19.20 -6.01
CA GLN A 91 16.51 18.34 -5.08
C GLN A 91 15.91 16.94 -5.03
N TYR A 92 14.59 16.82 -5.03
CA TYR A 92 13.91 15.53 -5.04
C TYR A 92 14.17 14.75 -6.34
N LYS A 93 14.15 15.40 -7.50
CA LYS A 93 14.52 14.77 -8.78
C LYS A 93 15.97 14.29 -8.76
N LEU A 94 16.88 15.10 -8.21
CA LEU A 94 18.28 14.73 -8.10
C LEU A 94 18.49 13.55 -7.15
N ALA A 95 17.79 13.53 -6.01
CA ALA A 95 17.77 12.41 -5.08
C ALA A 95 17.19 11.14 -5.73
N GLN A 96 16.13 11.28 -6.53
CA GLN A 96 15.56 10.17 -7.29
C GLN A 96 16.55 9.54 -8.26
N TYR A 97 17.30 10.37 -8.98
CA TYR A 97 18.25 9.88 -9.99
C TYR A 97 19.53 9.31 -9.37
N LEU A 98 20.11 9.99 -8.38
CA LEU A 98 21.42 9.61 -7.83
C LEU A 98 21.38 8.53 -6.76
N VAL A 99 20.30 8.48 -5.96
CA VAL A 99 20.23 7.59 -4.79
C VAL A 99 19.11 6.57 -4.96
N PHE A 100 17.90 7.03 -5.30
CA PHE A 100 16.76 6.12 -5.32
C PHE A 100 16.67 5.22 -6.54
N ALA A 101 17.28 5.60 -7.67
CA ALA A 101 17.38 4.70 -8.82
C ALA A 101 18.11 3.41 -8.40
N GLU A 102 19.31 3.55 -7.86
CA GLU A 102 20.12 2.44 -7.34
C GLU A 102 19.40 1.68 -6.21
N LEU A 103 18.76 2.41 -5.28
CA LEU A 103 18.05 1.77 -4.18
C LEU A 103 16.85 0.95 -4.66
N LYS A 104 16.10 1.45 -5.65
CA LYS A 104 14.98 0.72 -6.25
C LYS A 104 15.44 -0.45 -7.10
N ASP A 105 16.61 -0.35 -7.73
CA ASP A 105 17.23 -1.47 -8.44
C ASP A 105 17.54 -2.60 -7.46
N HIS A 106 18.19 -2.28 -6.35
CA HIS A 106 18.53 -3.26 -5.33
C HIS A 106 17.33 -3.83 -4.57
N LEU A 107 16.26 -3.07 -4.37
CA LEU A 107 15.05 -3.59 -3.73
C LEU A 107 14.15 -4.34 -4.73
N GLY A 108 14.34 -4.12 -6.03
CA GLY A 108 13.49 -4.62 -7.12
C GLY A 108 12.27 -3.77 -7.56
N PRO A 109 11.79 -2.72 -6.86
CA PRO A 109 10.66 -1.91 -7.33
C PRO A 109 11.08 -0.80 -8.32
N ARG A 110 12.11 -0.98 -9.16
CA ARG A 110 12.56 0.04 -10.13
C ARG A 110 11.43 0.56 -11.00
N PHE A 111 10.64 -0.37 -11.55
CA PHE A 111 9.54 -0.06 -12.48
C PHE A 111 8.17 -0.06 -11.82
N LEU A 112 8.12 -0.12 -10.48
CA LEU A 112 6.88 -0.33 -9.76
C LEU A 112 6.00 0.93 -9.81
N LYS A 113 4.91 0.84 -10.58
CA LYS A 113 3.93 1.92 -10.74
C LYS A 113 2.82 1.84 -9.69
N ARG A 114 2.43 0.63 -9.30
CA ARG A 114 1.34 0.37 -8.35
C ARG A 114 1.73 -0.74 -7.40
N ALA A 115 1.80 -0.41 -6.11
CA ALA A 115 2.11 -1.36 -5.06
C ALA A 115 0.89 -1.51 -4.15
N TYR A 116 0.51 -2.74 -3.84
CA TYR A 116 -0.63 -3.06 -3.00
C TYR A 116 -0.20 -3.92 -1.82
N THR A 117 -0.74 -3.61 -0.65
CA THR A 117 -0.56 -4.36 0.57
C THR A 117 -1.89 -4.57 1.29
N GLY A 118 -2.10 -5.73 1.89
CA GLY A 118 -3.34 -6.09 2.59
C GLY A 118 -3.07 -7.17 3.63
N ASP A 119 -4.12 -7.77 4.17
CA ASP A 119 -4.07 -8.86 5.18
C ASP A 119 -3.69 -8.39 6.60
N ALA A 120 -2.77 -7.43 6.73
CA ALA A 120 -2.47 -6.77 8.01
C ALA A 120 -2.26 -5.25 7.83
N ALA A 121 -2.28 -4.52 8.95
CA ALA A 121 -1.90 -3.11 8.94
C ALA A 121 -0.39 -2.97 8.79
N LEU A 122 0.01 -2.09 7.87
CA LEU A 122 1.40 -1.71 7.69
C LEU A 122 1.71 -0.49 8.57
N GLY A 123 2.87 -0.49 9.22
CA GLY A 123 3.31 0.64 10.04
C GLY A 123 3.39 1.95 9.22
N PRO A 124 3.01 3.10 9.80
CA PRO A 124 3.00 4.38 9.09
C PRO A 124 4.40 4.80 8.61
N ASP A 125 5.46 4.37 9.32
CA ASP A 125 6.85 4.69 8.96
C ASP A 125 7.30 3.95 7.70
N VAL A 126 6.93 2.67 7.57
CA VAL A 126 7.21 1.87 6.37
C VAL A 126 6.49 2.48 5.18
N PHE A 127 5.23 2.86 5.38
CA PHE A 127 4.42 3.49 4.35
C PHE A 127 5.00 4.85 3.91
N ARG A 128 5.40 5.69 4.87
CA ARG A 128 6.10 6.98 4.62
C ARG A 128 7.39 6.77 3.83
N PHE A 129 8.17 5.75 4.17
CA PHE A 129 9.42 5.44 3.48
C PHE A 129 9.20 5.13 1.99
N TYR A 130 8.26 4.22 1.68
CA TYR A 130 7.97 3.86 0.29
C TYR A 130 7.38 5.03 -0.51
N HIS A 131 6.54 5.86 0.10
CA HIS A 131 6.03 7.08 -0.54
C HIS A 131 7.12 8.14 -0.77
N ALA A 132 8.04 8.29 0.18
CA ALA A 132 9.23 9.15 0.01
C ALA A 132 10.09 8.67 -1.16
N LEU A 133 10.28 7.35 -1.30
CA LEU A 133 10.95 6.71 -2.43
C LEU A 133 10.20 6.94 -3.78
N GLY A 134 8.95 7.42 -3.73
CA GLY A 134 8.09 7.61 -4.90
C GLY A 134 7.43 6.33 -5.37
N VAL A 135 7.32 5.32 -4.50
CA VAL A 135 6.51 4.12 -4.73
C VAL A 135 5.10 4.41 -4.23
N ASN A 136 4.13 4.27 -5.14
CA ASN A 136 2.72 4.45 -4.82
C ASN A 136 2.16 3.19 -4.15
N LEU A 137 2.49 3.05 -2.86
CA LEU A 137 2.01 1.97 -2.00
C LEU A 137 0.61 2.28 -1.51
N LYS A 138 -0.29 1.32 -1.67
CA LYS A 138 -1.71 1.41 -1.33
C LYS A 138 -2.08 0.29 -0.40
N GLN A 139 -2.86 0.62 0.61
CA GLN A 139 -3.47 -0.38 1.46
C GLN A 139 -4.79 -0.85 0.84
N VAL A 140 -5.05 -2.13 1.01
CA VAL A 140 -6.32 -2.76 0.68
C VAL A 140 -6.84 -3.50 1.90
N TYR A 141 -8.16 -3.52 2.04
CA TYR A 141 -8.84 -4.36 3.00
C TYR A 141 -9.80 -5.28 2.28
N GLY A 142 -9.80 -6.53 2.71
CA GLY A 142 -10.54 -7.60 2.09
C GLY A 142 -10.36 -8.89 2.84
N GLN A 143 -11.36 -9.75 2.76
CA GLN A 143 -11.40 -11.06 3.39
C GLN A 143 -11.94 -12.07 2.38
N THR A 144 -11.64 -13.34 2.58
CA THR A 144 -12.12 -14.42 1.70
C THR A 144 -13.65 -14.49 1.65
N GLU A 145 -14.29 -14.19 2.78
CA GLU A 145 -15.72 -14.14 3.05
C GLU A 145 -16.39 -13.00 2.28
N SER A 146 -15.67 -11.90 2.07
CA SER A 146 -16.07 -10.77 1.23
C SER A 146 -15.56 -10.91 -0.21
N SER A 147 -15.31 -12.13 -0.69
CA SER A 147 -14.84 -12.40 -2.05
C SER A 147 -13.58 -11.62 -2.45
N GLY A 148 -12.68 -11.39 -1.49
CA GLY A 148 -11.43 -10.69 -1.66
C GLY A 148 -11.52 -9.20 -1.31
N LEU A 149 -11.15 -8.33 -2.24
CA LEU A 149 -10.98 -6.89 -2.01
C LEU A 149 -12.33 -6.18 -1.81
N SER A 150 -12.46 -5.40 -0.74
CA SER A 150 -13.66 -4.58 -0.47
C SER A 150 -13.34 -3.08 -0.40
N VAL A 151 -12.17 -2.72 0.12
CA VAL A 151 -11.71 -1.34 0.26
C VAL A 151 -10.30 -1.20 -0.31
N ILE A 152 -10.05 -0.09 -0.99
CA ILE A 152 -8.75 0.20 -1.59
C ILE A 152 -8.47 1.72 -1.56
N HIS A 153 -7.21 2.10 -1.34
CA HIS A 153 -6.78 3.48 -1.59
C HIS A 153 -6.80 3.83 -3.07
N ARG A 154 -7.34 5.01 -3.40
CA ARG A 154 -7.29 5.56 -4.76
C ARG A 154 -5.96 6.27 -5.01
N ASP A 155 -5.61 6.42 -6.28
CA ASP A 155 -4.44 7.21 -6.67
C ASP A 155 -4.59 8.66 -6.19
N GLY A 156 -3.61 9.16 -5.46
CA GLY A 156 -3.58 10.55 -4.96
C GLY A 156 -4.42 10.83 -3.71
N ASP A 157 -5.22 9.87 -3.21
CA ASP A 157 -5.96 9.98 -1.95
C ASP A 157 -5.59 8.83 -1.01
N ILE A 158 -4.38 8.93 -0.47
CA ILE A 158 -3.78 7.90 0.37
C ILE A 158 -3.56 8.48 1.75
N LYS A 159 -4.08 7.80 2.78
CA LYS A 159 -3.92 8.19 4.18
C LYS A 159 -3.38 7.01 4.97
N TYR A 160 -2.24 7.19 5.62
CA TYR A 160 -1.48 6.14 6.31
C TYR A 160 -2.25 5.36 7.35
N GLN A 161 -3.17 6.05 8.03
CA GLN A 161 -3.94 5.45 9.11
C GLN A 161 -5.23 4.80 8.61
N THR A 162 -5.44 4.67 7.30
CA THR A 162 -6.73 4.22 6.77
C THR A 162 -6.55 3.17 5.69
N VAL A 163 -7.58 2.38 5.41
CA VAL A 163 -7.55 1.35 4.35
C VAL A 163 -8.13 1.80 3.01
N GLY A 164 -8.67 3.02 2.95
CA GLY A 164 -9.11 3.70 1.72
C GLY A 164 -10.61 3.81 1.55
N THR A 165 -11.06 3.78 0.28
CA THR A 165 -12.47 3.96 -0.08
C THR A 165 -13.11 2.64 -0.53
N PRO A 166 -14.40 2.42 -0.25
CA PRO A 166 -15.12 1.25 -0.74
C PRO A 166 -15.05 1.13 -2.27
N LEU A 167 -15.04 -0.11 -2.77
CA LEU A 167 -15.19 -0.39 -4.19
C LEU A 167 -16.59 0.00 -4.70
N PRO A 168 -16.75 0.18 -6.04
CA PRO A 168 -18.06 0.47 -6.61
C PRO A 168 -19.08 -0.63 -6.31
N ASN A 169 -20.26 -0.23 -5.82
CA ASN A 169 -21.34 -1.11 -5.36
C ASN A 169 -20.98 -1.91 -4.08
N THR A 170 -20.18 -1.31 -3.20
CA THR A 170 -19.90 -1.83 -1.85
C THR A 170 -20.31 -0.79 -0.82
N GLU A 171 -21.20 -1.18 0.08
CA GLU A 171 -21.62 -0.38 1.24
C GLU A 171 -20.88 -0.88 2.48
N ILE A 172 -20.42 0.06 3.31
CA ILE A 172 -19.70 -0.24 4.55
C ILE A 172 -20.32 0.56 5.68
N GLN A 173 -20.64 -0.14 6.77
CA GLN A 173 -21.16 0.44 7.99
C GLN A 173 -20.35 -0.05 9.18
N ILE A 174 -20.14 0.81 10.17
CA ILE A 174 -19.58 0.42 11.46
C ILE A 174 -20.75 0.33 12.44
N ALA A 175 -20.95 -0.85 13.05
CA ALA A 175 -21.98 -1.07 14.06
C ALA A 175 -21.59 -0.39 15.38
N ASP A 176 -22.55 -0.21 16.28
CA ASP A 176 -22.34 0.47 17.57
C ASP A 176 -21.28 -0.22 18.45
N ILE A 177 -21.08 -1.53 18.24
CA ILE A 177 -20.07 -2.36 18.92
C ILE A 177 -18.68 -2.30 18.25
N GLY A 178 -18.52 -1.52 17.18
CA GLY A 178 -17.26 -1.40 16.45
C GLY A 178 -17.03 -2.48 15.38
N GLU A 179 -17.99 -3.38 15.16
CA GLU A 179 -17.95 -4.35 14.06
C GLU A 179 -18.16 -3.67 12.70
N ILE A 180 -17.56 -4.26 11.67
CA ILE A 180 -17.59 -3.72 10.31
C ILE A 180 -18.54 -4.56 9.48
N LEU A 181 -19.63 -3.94 9.05
CA LEU A 181 -20.65 -4.55 8.19
C LEU A 181 -20.37 -4.14 6.75
N ILE A 182 -20.31 -5.12 5.86
CA ILE A 182 -19.99 -4.90 4.46
C ILE A 182 -21.06 -5.56 3.61
N HIS A 183 -21.67 -4.80 2.73
CA HIS A 183 -22.68 -5.29 1.81
C HIS A 183 -22.26 -5.03 0.36
N SER A 184 -22.22 -6.07 -0.46
CA SER A 184 -21.97 -5.95 -1.89
C SER A 184 -22.66 -7.08 -2.64
N PRO A 185 -23.20 -6.82 -3.85
CA PRO A 185 -23.76 -7.86 -4.72
C PRO A 185 -22.74 -8.92 -5.17
N ARG A 186 -21.45 -8.67 -4.94
CA ARG A 186 -20.33 -9.53 -5.38
C ARG A 186 -19.96 -10.59 -4.34
N TYR A 187 -20.47 -10.49 -3.12
CA TYR A 187 -20.11 -11.43 -2.06
C TYR A 187 -20.78 -12.77 -2.27
N LEU A 188 -20.02 -13.82 -1.92
CA LEU A 188 -20.52 -15.18 -1.97
C LEU A 188 -21.77 -15.27 -1.10
N TRP A 189 -22.82 -15.91 -1.62
CA TRP A 189 -24.15 -16.06 -1.01
C TRP A 189 -24.20 -16.80 0.33
N ALA A 190 -23.05 -17.19 0.91
CA ALA A 190 -22.94 -18.00 2.10
C ALA A 190 -22.04 -17.35 3.16
N THR A 191 -22.45 -16.20 3.67
CA THR A 191 -22.17 -15.86 5.08
C THR A 191 -23.44 -15.23 5.63
N THR A 192 -24.27 -16.07 6.25
CA THR A 192 -25.39 -15.65 7.07
C THR A 192 -24.83 -14.90 8.28
N ILE A 193 -24.65 -13.59 8.14
CA ILE A 193 -24.72 -12.66 9.25
C ILE A 193 -25.72 -11.58 8.82
N ILE A 194 -26.98 -11.81 9.27
CA ILE A 194 -28.17 -10.95 9.19
C ILE A 194 -29.06 -11.14 7.93
N PRO A 195 -30.14 -11.94 8.03
CA PRO A 195 -31.26 -11.90 7.09
C PRO A 195 -32.20 -10.75 7.48
N ARG A 196 -31.80 -9.51 7.25
CA ARG A 196 -32.72 -8.36 7.20
C ARG A 196 -32.28 -7.42 6.09
N PRO A 197 -33.20 -6.86 5.29
CA PRO A 197 -32.86 -5.71 4.48
C PRO A 197 -32.27 -4.64 5.41
N LEU A 198 -31.15 -4.04 5.02
CA LEU A 198 -30.53 -2.88 5.69
C LEU A 198 -31.55 -1.74 5.77
N GLN A 199 -32.45 -1.81 6.76
CA GLN A 199 -33.44 -0.80 7.09
C GLN A 199 -32.75 0.26 7.95
N ARG A 200 -31.89 1.03 7.30
CA ARG A 200 -31.59 2.45 7.58
C ARG A 200 -30.60 2.90 6.51
N ARG A 201 -31.15 3.36 5.38
CA ARG A 201 -30.40 4.25 4.49
C ARG A 201 -30.02 5.48 5.31
N CYS A 202 -28.73 5.61 5.63
CA CYS A 202 -28.17 6.88 6.06
C CYS A 202 -26.98 7.21 5.15
N ALA A 203 -27.18 8.33 4.45
CA ALA A 203 -26.22 9.14 3.70
C ALA A 203 -25.33 8.43 2.67
N THR A 204 -25.74 8.60 1.41
CA THR A 204 -24.81 8.76 0.29
C THR A 204 -24.06 10.09 0.45
N ASP A 205 -23.11 10.18 1.37
CA ASP A 205 -22.14 11.26 1.40
C ASP A 205 -20.74 10.70 1.13
N GLY A 206 -20.24 10.99 -0.07
CA GLY A 206 -18.90 10.62 -0.56
C GLY A 206 -17.74 11.28 0.20
N SER A 207 -17.94 11.64 1.46
CA SER A 207 -16.94 12.23 2.33
C SER A 207 -17.07 11.57 3.70
N THR A 208 -15.99 10.91 4.15
CA THR A 208 -15.76 10.42 5.53
C THR A 208 -16.03 8.93 5.80
N ALA A 209 -15.59 8.04 4.92
CA ALA A 209 -15.40 6.61 5.25
C ALA A 209 -13.93 6.19 5.10
N ALA A 210 -13.02 6.95 5.72
CA ALA A 210 -11.61 6.55 5.79
C ALA A 210 -11.42 5.71 7.06
N MET A 211 -11.74 4.42 6.95
CA MET A 211 -11.70 3.41 8.00
C MET A 211 -10.31 3.36 8.64
N ARG A 212 -10.19 3.72 9.94
CA ARG A 212 -8.90 3.79 10.64
C ARG A 212 -8.32 2.39 10.90
N ALA A 213 -7.09 2.15 10.46
CA ALA A 213 -6.38 0.87 10.58
C ALA A 213 -6.12 0.44 12.04
N THR A 214 -6.15 1.37 13.00
CA THR A 214 -5.69 1.14 14.38
C THR A 214 -6.70 0.39 15.26
N SER A 215 -8.00 0.44 14.97
CA SER A 215 -9.02 -0.18 15.83
C SER A 215 -9.40 -1.61 15.44
N THR A 216 -8.94 -2.10 14.28
CA THR A 216 -9.36 -3.43 13.76
C THR A 216 -8.38 -4.56 14.09
N MET A 217 -7.14 -4.25 14.49
CA MET A 217 -6.11 -5.28 14.76
C MET A 217 -6.27 -6.03 16.09
N MET A 218 -7.08 -5.56 17.03
CA MET A 218 -7.31 -6.24 18.30
C MET A 218 -8.43 -7.30 18.25
N ALA A 219 -9.24 -7.34 17.18
CA ALA A 219 -10.42 -8.20 17.13
C ALA A 219 -10.19 -9.59 16.48
N THR A 220 -8.98 -9.88 15.96
CA THR A 220 -8.67 -11.17 15.31
C THR A 220 -7.56 -11.97 16.03
N SER A 221 -7.24 -11.62 17.27
CA SER A 221 -6.37 -12.43 18.14
C SER A 221 -7.12 -12.77 19.44
N SER A 222 -8.07 -13.70 19.35
CA SER A 222 -8.70 -14.37 20.49
C SER A 222 -9.19 -15.74 20.03
#